data_AF-A0A2V8UTK5-F1
#
_entry.id   AF-A0A2V8UTK5-F1
#
_cell.length_a   1.000
_cell.length_b   1.000
_cell.length_c   1.000
_cell.angle_alpha   90.00
_cell.angle_beta   90.00
_cell.angle_gamma   90.00
#
_symmetry.space_group_name_H-M   'P 1'
#
loop_
_entity.id
_entity.type
_entity.pdbx_description
1 polymer ?
#
loop_
_entity_poly.entity_id
_entity_poly.type
_entity_poly.pdbx_seq_one_letter_code
_entity_poly.pdbx_strand_id
1 'polypeptide(L)'
;MTFLITLALADGTLQAANDIAATRVYTDPAAASFLVDGQRFTGADAFLWPQGKHTLDIDPVQHDPIIKARSLFNGWSDSTGLLSVSGTHVVITADPSIAFYKASVTLQYAVSLNFFTCPQSGHHGVRLAVRGFCQ
;
A
#
# COMPACT_ATOMS: atom_id res chain seq x y z
N MET A 1 43.80 -38.28 50.18
CA MET A 1 42.98 -37.05 50.07
C MET A 1 43.12 -36.53 48.65
N THR A 2 42.17 -36.86 47.79
CA THR A 2 42.19 -36.47 46.37
C THR A 2 41.23 -35.29 46.21
N PHE A 3 41.74 -34.12 45.82
CA PHE A 3 40.95 -32.91 45.62
C PHE A 3 40.27 -32.95 44.25
N LEU A 4 38.94 -32.88 44.23
CA LEU A 4 38.13 -32.68 43.02
C LEU A 4 38.02 -31.16 42.78
N ILE A 5 38.52 -30.69 41.64
CA ILE A 5 38.33 -29.31 41.17
C ILE A 5 37.21 -29.36 40.12
N THR A 6 36.00 -28.93 40.51
CA THR A 6 34.88 -28.74 39.58
C THR A 6 35.01 -27.38 38.91
N LEU A 7 35.41 -27.38 37.64
CA LEU A 7 35.41 -26.21 36.77
C LEU A 7 33.98 -26.01 36.23
N ALA A 8 33.26 -25.02 36.75
CA ALA A 8 31.96 -24.63 36.22
C ALA A 8 32.18 -23.73 35.00
N LEU A 9 31.91 -24.25 33.80
CA LEU A 9 31.73 -23.43 32.60
C LEU A 9 30.38 -22.73 32.73
N ALA A 10 30.40 -21.41 32.92
CA ALA A 10 29.21 -20.59 32.83
C ALA A 10 28.84 -20.48 31.35
N ASP A 11 27.85 -21.25 30.91
CA ASP A 11 27.21 -21.07 29.62
C ASP A 11 26.40 -19.76 29.68
N GLY A 12 27.06 -18.66 29.34
CA GLY A 12 26.38 -17.40 29.06
C GLY A 12 25.56 -17.58 27.80
N THR A 13 24.27 -17.89 27.95
CA THR A 13 23.33 -17.79 26.85
C THR A 13 23.23 -16.33 26.45
N LEU A 14 23.89 -15.95 25.35
CA LEU A 14 23.58 -14.72 24.62
C LEU A 14 22.15 -14.88 24.09
N GLN A 15 21.16 -14.45 24.87
CA GLN A 15 19.83 -14.20 24.33
C GLN A 15 19.96 -12.99 23.42
N ALA A 16 20.03 -13.23 22.11
CA ALA A 16 19.68 -12.20 21.14
C ALA A 16 18.26 -11.74 21.52
N ALA A 17 18.13 -10.51 21.99
CA ALA A 17 16.83 -9.88 22.12
C ALA A 17 16.26 -9.81 20.70
N ASN A 18 15.35 -10.72 20.38
CA ASN A 18 14.58 -10.61 19.15
C ASN A 18 13.61 -9.44 19.36
N ASP A 19 14.07 -8.23 19.04
CA ASP A 19 13.18 -7.08 18.99
C ASP A 19 12.14 -7.34 17.91
N ILE A 20 10.87 -7.37 18.32
CA ILE A 20 9.73 -7.54 17.44
C ILE A 20 9.20 -6.15 17.11
N ALA A 21 9.22 -5.80 15.83
CA ALA A 21 8.59 -4.58 15.32
C ALA A 21 7.10 -4.84 15.07
N ALA A 22 6.25 -4.07 15.74
CA ALA A 22 4.82 -4.03 15.45
C ALA A 22 4.54 -2.86 14.50
N THR A 23 4.20 -3.15 13.25
CA THR A 23 4.01 -2.11 12.22
C THR A 23 2.79 -2.38 11.36
N ARG A 24 2.20 -1.31 10.81
CA ARG A 24 1.03 -1.39 9.94
C ARG A 24 1.40 -1.04 8.51
N VAL A 25 0.91 -1.82 7.54
CA VAL A 25 1.06 -1.51 6.12
C VAL A 25 -0.32 -1.22 5.52
N TYR A 26 -0.45 -0.12 4.78
CA TYR A 26 -1.72 0.27 4.17
C TYR A 26 -1.55 1.21 2.97
N THR A 27 -2.66 1.40 2.24
CA THR A 27 -2.79 2.38 1.16
C THR A 27 -3.66 3.56 1.58
N ASP A 28 -3.34 4.75 1.09
CA ASP A 28 -4.10 5.98 1.35
C ASP A 28 -4.32 6.76 0.04
N PRO A 29 -5.59 6.90 -0.43
CA PRO A 29 -6.81 6.29 0.11
C PRO A 29 -6.78 4.76 0.04
N ALA A 30 -7.62 4.10 0.85
CA ALA A 30 -7.78 2.64 0.88
C ALA A 30 -8.46 2.11 -0.40
N ALA A 31 -7.78 2.21 -1.52
CA ALA A 31 -8.30 1.95 -2.86
C ALA A 31 -7.35 1.10 -3.73
N ALA A 32 -6.28 0.59 -3.14
CA ALA A 32 -5.31 -0.26 -3.81
C ALA A 32 -4.90 -1.42 -2.88
N SER A 33 -4.58 -2.55 -3.50
CA SER A 33 -3.94 -3.67 -2.85
C SER A 33 -2.42 -3.54 -2.89
N PHE A 34 -1.73 -4.23 -2.00
CA PHE A 34 -0.27 -4.26 -1.95
C PHE A 34 0.18 -5.67 -1.59
N LEU A 35 1.48 -5.93 -1.70
CA LEU A 35 2.08 -7.18 -1.25
C LEU A 35 3.13 -6.91 -0.19
N VAL A 36 3.19 -7.82 0.78
CA VAL A 36 4.23 -7.90 1.81
C VAL A 36 4.87 -9.27 1.66
N ASP A 37 6.18 -9.32 1.42
CA ASP A 37 6.93 -10.57 1.23
C ASP A 37 6.28 -11.52 0.19
N GLY A 38 5.64 -10.95 -0.84
CA GLY A 38 4.93 -11.68 -1.89
C GLY A 38 3.48 -12.09 -1.57
N GLN A 39 2.99 -11.87 -0.35
CA GLN A 39 1.58 -12.09 0.00
C GLN A 39 0.76 -10.83 -0.24
N ARG A 40 -0.40 -10.96 -0.90
CA ARG A 40 -1.27 -9.83 -1.27
C ARG A 40 -2.32 -9.49 -0.20
N PHE A 41 -2.52 -8.20 0.02
CA PHE A 41 -3.47 -7.61 0.97
C PHE A 41 -4.32 -6.54 0.29
N THR A 42 -5.63 -6.51 0.55
CA THR A 42 -6.60 -5.58 -0.05
C THR A 42 -7.11 -4.51 0.94
N GLY A 43 -6.42 -4.35 2.06
CA GLY A 43 -6.75 -3.40 3.11
C GLY A 43 -5.56 -3.22 4.04
N ALA A 44 -5.70 -2.33 5.00
CA ALA A 44 -4.66 -2.11 5.99
C ALA A 44 -4.49 -3.35 6.88
N ASP A 45 -3.24 -3.78 7.08
CA ASP A 45 -2.92 -4.93 7.93
C ASP A 45 -1.75 -4.62 8.87
N ALA A 46 -1.70 -5.33 10.01
CA ALA A 46 -0.70 -5.16 11.04
C ALA A 46 0.18 -6.40 11.14
N PHE A 47 1.48 -6.17 11.26
CA PHE A 47 2.51 -7.19 11.22
C PHE A 47 3.35 -7.15 12.49
N LEU A 48 3.72 -8.33 12.97
CA LEU A 48 4.68 -8.53 14.05
C LEU A 48 5.93 -9.17 13.43
N TRP A 49 6.91 -8.34 13.09
CA TRP A 49 8.12 -8.77 12.42
C TRP A 49 9.28 -8.88 13.40
N PRO A 50 9.93 -10.04 13.52
CA PRO A 50 11.28 -10.08 14.08
C PRO A 50 12.21 -9.16 13.29
N GLN A 51 13.25 -8.64 13.93
CA GLN A 51 14.26 -7.86 13.23
C GLN A 51 14.79 -8.58 11.98
N GLY A 52 14.76 -7.91 10.83
CA GLY A 52 15.00 -8.55 9.55
C GLY A 52 14.64 -7.65 8.38
N LYS A 53 14.75 -8.18 7.15
CA LYS A 53 14.37 -7.48 5.92
C LYS A 53 13.03 -8.00 5.42
N HIS A 54 12.18 -7.08 4.97
CA HIS A 54 10.90 -7.38 4.34
C HIS A 54 10.76 -6.62 3.03
N THR A 55 9.91 -7.12 2.12
CA THR A 55 9.62 -6.45 0.85
C THR A 55 8.21 -5.90 0.86
N LEU A 56 8.06 -4.65 0.40
CA LEU A 56 6.76 -4.07 0.08
C LEU A 56 6.68 -3.87 -1.43
N ASP A 57 5.56 -4.30 -1.98
CA ASP A 57 5.30 -4.29 -3.41
C ASP A 57 3.90 -3.74 -3.69
N ILE A 58 3.75 -3.04 -4.81
CA ILE A 58 2.45 -2.56 -5.27
C ILE A 58 2.43 -2.43 -6.79
N ASP A 59 1.34 -2.87 -7.41
CA ASP A 59 1.12 -2.63 -8.82
C ASP A 59 0.94 -1.11 -9.05
N PRO A 60 1.71 -0.48 -9.96
CA PRO A 60 1.70 0.97 -10.14
C PRO A 60 0.35 1.52 -10.59
N VAL A 61 -0.44 0.69 -11.27
CA VAL A 61 -1.81 1.00 -11.72
C VAL A 61 -2.69 -0.20 -11.40
N GLN A 62 -3.76 0.04 -10.65
CA GLN A 62 -4.77 -0.98 -10.34
C GLN A 62 -6.14 -0.53 -10.84
N HIS A 63 -6.89 -1.45 -11.42
CA HIS A 63 -8.22 -1.18 -11.98
C HIS A 63 -9.29 -1.91 -11.15
N ASP A 64 -10.36 -1.18 -10.82
CA ASP A 64 -11.58 -1.76 -10.27
C ASP A 64 -12.70 -1.64 -11.34
N PRO A 65 -13.08 -2.75 -12.00
CA PRO A 65 -14.10 -2.73 -13.03
C PRO A 65 -15.53 -2.56 -12.48
N ILE A 66 -15.76 -2.85 -11.20
CA ILE A 66 -17.08 -2.80 -10.58
C ILE A 66 -17.48 -1.34 -10.35
N ILE A 67 -16.61 -0.57 -9.72
CA ILE A 67 -16.83 0.87 -9.47
C ILE A 67 -16.27 1.76 -10.58
N LYS A 68 -15.75 1.16 -11.66
CA LYS A 68 -15.10 1.84 -12.80
C LYS A 68 -14.04 2.83 -12.33
N ALA A 69 -13.18 2.39 -11.42
CA ALA A 69 -12.12 3.21 -10.86
C ALA A 69 -10.74 2.68 -11.27
N ARG A 70 -9.74 3.55 -11.18
CA ARG A 70 -8.32 3.18 -11.19
C ARG A 70 -7.58 3.88 -10.07
N SER A 71 -6.63 3.19 -9.48
CA SER A 71 -5.73 3.71 -8.45
C SER A 71 -4.32 3.78 -9.02
N LEU A 72 -3.70 4.96 -8.91
CA LEU A 72 -2.33 5.22 -9.35
C LEU A 72 -1.42 5.33 -8.13
N PHE A 73 -0.33 4.58 -8.12
CA PHE A 73 0.65 4.66 -7.04
C PHE A 73 1.55 5.89 -7.18
N ASN A 74 1.79 6.59 -6.08
CA ASN A 74 2.62 7.80 -6.03
C ASN A 74 3.92 7.61 -5.23
N GLY A 75 3.96 6.67 -4.29
CA GLY A 75 5.15 6.42 -3.47
C GLY A 75 4.84 5.79 -2.12
N TRP A 76 5.89 5.20 -1.54
CA TRP A 76 5.91 4.69 -0.17
C TRP A 76 6.46 5.75 0.78
N SER A 77 5.85 5.84 1.97
CA SER A 77 6.33 6.66 3.08
C SER A 77 6.22 5.89 4.40
N ASP A 78 7.10 6.17 5.36
CA ASP A 78 7.00 5.61 6.72
C ASP A 78 6.52 6.64 7.77
N SER A 79 6.37 6.19 9.02
CA SER A 79 5.97 7.05 10.15
C SER A 79 7.03 8.04 10.63
N THR A 80 8.29 7.82 10.27
CA THR A 80 9.43 8.67 10.66
C THR A 80 9.73 9.77 9.63
N GLY A 81 9.22 9.61 8.41
CA GLY A 81 9.50 10.45 7.25
C GLY A 81 10.85 10.16 6.58
N LEU A 82 11.59 9.13 7.01
CA LEU A 82 12.89 8.78 6.44
C LEU A 82 12.75 8.01 5.12
N LEU A 83 11.79 7.08 5.04
CA LEU A 83 11.39 6.47 3.78
C LEU A 83 10.44 7.42 3.04
N SER A 84 10.84 7.86 1.84
CA SER A 84 9.99 8.59 0.89
C SER A 84 10.46 8.28 -0.54
N VAL A 85 9.92 7.22 -1.13
CA VAL A 85 10.40 6.69 -2.42
C VAL A 85 9.25 6.41 -3.38
N SER A 86 9.46 6.64 -4.67
CA SER A 86 8.45 6.41 -5.72
C SER A 86 8.53 5.01 -6.37
N GLY A 87 9.44 4.15 -5.91
CA GLY A 87 9.60 2.78 -6.41
C GLY A 87 8.43 1.90 -5.99
N THR A 88 7.95 1.04 -6.90
CA THR A 88 6.85 0.09 -6.64
C THR A 88 7.27 -1.06 -5.73
N HIS A 89 8.53 -1.48 -5.82
CA HIS A 89 9.17 -2.48 -4.99
C HIS A 89 10.18 -1.81 -4.06
N VAL A 90 10.07 -2.04 -2.76
CA VAL A 90 11.00 -1.52 -1.76
C VAL A 90 11.37 -2.60 -0.75
N VAL A 91 12.63 -2.61 -0.34
CA VAL A 91 13.12 -3.46 0.75
C VAL A 91 13.23 -2.61 2.00
N ILE A 92 12.55 -3.00 3.05
CA ILE A 92 12.53 -2.33 4.35
C ILE A 92 13.19 -3.19 5.41
N THR A 93 13.56 -2.59 6.54
CA THR A 93 14.05 -3.30 7.72
C THR A 93 12.99 -3.19 8.81
N ALA A 94 12.68 -4.30 9.48
CA ALA A 94 11.80 -4.30 10.64
C ALA A 94 12.46 -3.51 11.77
N ASP A 95 11.90 -2.33 12.04
CA ASP A 95 12.35 -1.40 13.06
C ASP A 95 11.16 -1.06 13.98
N PRO A 96 11.26 -1.33 15.30
CA PRO A 96 10.19 -1.03 16.27
C PRO A 96 9.81 0.46 16.35
N SER A 97 10.66 1.38 15.89
CA SER A 97 10.35 2.81 15.82
C SER A 97 9.43 3.18 14.64
N ILE A 98 9.26 2.28 13.67
CA ILE A 98 8.42 2.51 12.49
C ILE A 98 7.03 1.92 12.73
N ALA A 99 6.10 2.78 13.13
CA ALA A 99 4.71 2.42 13.42
C ALA A 99 3.92 2.04 12.15
N PHE A 100 4.26 2.62 11.00
CA PHE A 100 3.58 2.30 9.75
C PHE A 100 4.42 2.51 8.49
N TYR A 101 4.01 1.80 7.44
CA TYR A 101 4.34 2.05 6.05
C TYR A 101 3.06 2.35 5.27
N LYS A 102 3.08 3.43 4.51
CA LYS A 102 1.93 3.93 3.75
C LYS A 102 2.28 4.02 2.27
N ALA A 103 1.48 3.38 1.42
CA ALA A 103 1.47 3.62 -0.02
C ALA A 103 0.48 4.75 -0.33
N SER A 104 1.01 5.87 -0.82
CA SER A 104 0.18 6.97 -1.30
C SER A 104 -0.34 6.64 -2.68
N VAL A 105 -1.65 6.73 -2.87
CA VAL A 105 -2.29 6.44 -4.16
C VAL A 105 -3.22 7.58 -4.59
N THR A 106 -3.53 7.68 -5.87
CA THR A 106 -4.53 8.60 -6.41
C THR A 106 -5.65 7.79 -7.03
N LEU A 107 -6.83 7.88 -6.43
CA LEU A 107 -8.04 7.26 -6.93
C LEU A 107 -8.69 8.12 -8.02
N GLN A 108 -9.02 7.50 -9.15
CA GLN A 108 -9.66 8.14 -10.29
C GLN A 108 -10.87 7.32 -10.72
N TYR A 109 -11.95 7.97 -11.12
CA TYR A 109 -13.17 7.32 -11.60
C TYR A 109 -13.38 7.57 -13.09
N ALA A 110 -13.92 6.58 -13.79
CA ALA A 110 -14.34 6.73 -15.17
C ALA A 110 -15.67 7.49 -15.24
N VAL A 111 -15.71 8.55 -16.05
CA VAL A 111 -16.94 9.30 -16.35
C VAL A 111 -17.41 8.91 -17.74
N SER A 112 -18.67 8.45 -17.85
CA SER A 112 -19.31 8.16 -19.12
C SER A 112 -20.34 9.25 -19.43
N LEU A 113 -20.10 10.00 -20.51
CA LEU A 113 -21.04 11.00 -21.00
C LEU A 113 -21.90 10.38 -22.10
N ASN A 114 -23.22 10.46 -21.93
CA ASN A 114 -24.19 10.06 -22.95
C ASN A 114 -24.71 11.31 -23.63
N PHE A 115 -24.41 11.46 -24.92
CA PHE A 115 -24.91 12.55 -25.74
C PHE A 115 -26.17 12.13 -26.48
N PHE A 116 -27.11 13.07 -26.62
CA PHE A 116 -28.34 12.88 -27.35
C PHE A 116 -28.43 13.93 -28.46
N THR A 117 -29.00 13.53 -29.60
CA THR A 117 -29.37 14.46 -30.67
C THR A 117 -30.72 15.09 -30.32
N CYS A 118 -30.77 16.42 -30.25
CA CYS A 118 -32.06 17.11 -30.15
C CYS A 118 -32.66 17.23 -31.57
N PRO A 119 -33.97 16.99 -31.75
CA PRO A 119 -34.65 17.34 -33.00
C PRO A 119 -34.67 18.87 -33.14
N GLN A 120 -33.96 19.41 -34.14
CA GLN A 120 -34.02 20.84 -34.46
C GLN A 120 -35.26 21.13 -35.30
N SER A 121 -36.16 21.99 -34.78
CA SER A 121 -37.22 22.60 -35.57
C SER A 121 -36.64 23.68 -36.48
N GLY A 122 -36.26 23.27 -37.70
CA GLY A 122 -35.90 24.19 -38.80
C GLY A 122 -34.46 24.72 -38.72
N HIS A 123 -33.74 24.59 -39.83
CA HIS A 123 -32.38 25.07 -40.11
C HIS A 123 -31.22 24.17 -39.61
N HIS A 124 -30.78 23.30 -40.53
CA HIS A 124 -29.50 22.59 -40.71
C HIS A 124 -28.39 22.81 -39.66
N GLY A 125 -28.58 22.31 -38.45
CA GLY A 125 -27.52 22.04 -37.48
C GLY A 125 -27.78 20.71 -36.78
N VAL A 126 -26.75 20.12 -36.20
CA VAL A 126 -26.89 19.06 -35.19
C VAL A 126 -26.25 19.60 -33.93
N ARG A 127 -27.05 19.84 -32.88
CA ARG A 127 -26.56 20.17 -31.55
C ARG A 127 -26.50 18.90 -30.70
N LEU A 128 -25.32 18.62 -30.14
CA LEU A 128 -25.19 17.61 -29.09
C LEU A 128 -25.68 18.22 -27.78
N ALA A 129 -26.60 17.53 -27.11
CA ALA A 129 -27.07 17.93 -25.79
C ALA A 129 -26.86 16.81 -24.76
N VAL A 130 -26.74 17.21 -23.50
CA VAL A 130 -26.83 16.31 -22.34
C VAL A 130 -28.31 16.09 -22.03
N ARG A 131 -28.69 14.86 -21.67
CA ARG A 131 -30.09 14.46 -21.40
C ARG A 131 -30.77 15.47 -20.46
N GLY A 132 -31.90 16.04 -20.90
CA GLY A 132 -32.68 17.02 -20.12
C GLY A 132 -32.47 18.49 -20.49
N PHE A 133 -31.54 18.82 -21.39
CA PHE A 133 -31.24 20.19 -21.83
C PHE A 133 -31.52 20.43 -23.33
N CYS A 134 -32.54 19.82 -23.91
CA CYS A 134 -33.07 20.29 -25.19
C CYS A 134 -34.03 21.44 -24.89
N GLN A 135 -33.54 22.69 -24.97
CA GLN A 135 -34.37 23.89 -25.07
C GLN A 135 -34.42 24.37 -26.51
#